data_AF-A0A842X0G8-F1
#
_entry.id   AF-A0A842X0G8-F1
#
_cell.length_a   1.000
_cell.length_b   1.000
_cell.length_c   1.000
_cell.angle_alpha   90.00
_cell.angle_beta   90.00
_cell.angle_gamma   90.00
#
_symmetry.space_group_name_H-M   'P 1'
#
loop_
_entity.id
_entity.type
_entity.pdbx_description
1 polymer ?
#
loop_
_entity_poly.entity_id
_entity_poly.type
_entity_poly.pdbx_seq_one_letter_code
_entity_poly.pdbx_strand_id
1 'polypeptide(L)' 'MAKLVCEKCGKEVDVPVHCGKDMHQEGDQLVCWMGPACGHQDVPEHCGAQMAVKA' A
#
# COMPACT_ATOMS: atom_id res chain seq x y z
N MET A 1 4.74 1.43 -11.35
CA MET A 1 3.74 1.72 -10.31
C MET A 1 3.56 0.45 -9.53
N ALA A 2 3.89 0.48 -8.24
CA ALA A 2 3.66 -0.64 -7.35
C ALA A 2 2.15 -0.87 -7.19
N LYS A 3 1.75 -2.13 -6.99
CA LYS A 3 0.34 -2.48 -6.82
C LYS A 3 0.15 -3.29 -5.55
N LEU A 4 -1.02 -3.13 -4.95
CA LEU A 4 -1.52 -4.04 -3.93
C LEU A 4 -2.40 -5.09 -4.59
N VAL A 5 -2.25 -6.35 -4.18
CA VAL A 5 -3.04 -7.46 -4.67
C VAL A 5 -3.79 -8.12 -3.51
N CYS A 6 -5.07 -8.41 -3.72
CA CYS A 6 -5.83 -9.25 -2.82
C CYS A 6 -5.47 -10.72 -3.10
N GLU A 7 -4.89 -11.40 -2.13
CA GLU A 7 -4.45 -12.80 -2.30
C GLU A 7 -5.64 -13.78 -2.47
N LYS A 8 -6.85 -13.40 -2.05
CA LYS A 8 -8.04 -14.27 -2.14
C LYS A 8 -8.69 -14.28 -3.53
N CYS A 9 -8.74 -13.13 -4.20
CA CYS A 9 -9.47 -12.98 -5.46
C CYS A 9 -8.64 -12.41 -6.60
N GLY A 10 -7.39 -12.01 -6.35
CA GLY A 10 -6.47 -11.45 -7.34
C GLY A 10 -6.76 -10.00 -7.73
N LYS A 11 -7.70 -9.31 -7.06
CA LYS A 11 -7.98 -7.90 -7.33
C LYS A 11 -6.73 -7.05 -7.08
N GLU A 12 -6.40 -6.19 -8.03
CA GLU A 12 -5.29 -5.24 -7.91
C GLU A 12 -5.82 -3.82 -7.65
N VAL A 13 -5.11 -3.08 -6.80
CA VAL A 13 -5.28 -1.62 -6.63
C VAL A 13 -3.91 -0.96 -6.66
N ASP A 14 -3.83 0.26 -7.17
CA ASP A 14 -2.56 0.97 -7.24
C ASP A 14 -2.09 1.42 -5.86
N VAL A 15 -0.78 1.37 -5.61
CA VAL A 15 -0.20 1.90 -4.39
C VAL A 15 -0.32 3.43 -4.43
N PRO A 16 -0.83 4.07 -3.36
CA PRO A 16 -0.89 5.51 -3.22
C PRO A 16 0.47 6.19 -3.44
N VAL A 17 0.43 7.33 -4.13
CA VAL A 17 1.61 8.15 -4.41
C VAL A 17 1.64 9.34 -3.45
N HIS A 18 2.78 9.56 -2.81
CA HIS A 18 3.04 10.75 -2.00
C HIS A 18 4.45 11.29 -2.27
N CYS A 19 4.60 12.62 -2.34
CA CYS A 19 5.87 13.27 -2.75
C CYS A 19 6.43 12.77 -4.09
N GLY A 20 5.57 12.38 -5.03
CA GLY A 20 5.96 11.96 -6.38
C GLY A 20 6.54 10.54 -6.47
N LYS A 21 6.42 9.73 -5.41
CA LYS A 21 6.81 8.31 -5.39
C LYS A 21 5.69 7.45 -4.80
N ASP A 22 5.62 6.20 -5.24
CA ASP A 22 4.80 5.18 -4.60
C ASP A 22 5.24 5.07 -3.13
N MET A 23 4.29 5.05 -2.21
CA MET A 23 4.55 4.80 -0.79
C MET A 23 5.12 3.38 -0.61
N HIS A 24 5.94 3.17 0.42
CA HIS A 24 6.47 1.84 0.75
C HIS A 24 5.74 1.24 1.94
N GLN A 25 5.69 -0.09 2.03
CA GLN A 25 5.02 -0.76 3.13
C GLN A 25 5.96 -0.89 4.34
N GLU A 26 5.48 -0.47 5.52
CA GLU A 26 6.08 -0.75 6.83
C GLU A 26 5.03 -1.45 7.70
N GLY A 27 5.19 -2.76 7.89
CA GLY A 27 4.20 -3.56 8.60
C GLY A 27 2.83 -3.54 7.90
N ASP A 28 1.82 -3.09 8.62
CA ASP A 28 0.43 -2.96 8.19
C ASP A 28 0.08 -1.58 7.61
N GLN A 29 1.08 -0.72 7.40
CA GLN A 29 0.91 0.63 6.87
C GLN A 29 1.71 0.88 5.59
N LEU A 30 1.20 1.81 4.78
CA LEU A 30 1.93 2.45 3.70
C LEU A 30 2.46 3.79 4.20
N VAL A 31 3.76 4.00 4.02
CA VAL A 31 4.49 5.15 4.54
C VAL A 31 5.22 5.85 3.39
N CYS A 32 5.26 7.18 3.43
CA CYS A 32 6.04 7.97 2.49
C CYS A 32 7.54 7.74 2.74
N TRP A 33 8.36 7.78 1.69
CA TRP A 33 9.82 7.73 1.80
C TRP A 33 10.45 8.85 2.65
N MET A 34 9.72 9.95 2.88
CA MET A 34 10.13 11.02 3.79
C MET A 34 9.75 10.75 5.26
N GLY A 35 9.11 9.62 5.55
CA GLY A 35 8.65 9.18 6.87
C GLY A 35 7.13 9.35 7.10
N PRO A 36 6.59 8.74 8.17
CA PRO A 36 5.15 8.70 8.44
C PRO A 36 4.56 10.08 8.79
N ALA A 37 5.38 11.00 9.30
CA ALA A 37 4.97 12.39 9.54
C ALA A 37 4.69 13.17 8.24
N CYS A 38 5.27 12.74 7.11
CA CYS A 38 5.01 13.34 5.79
C CYS A 38 3.73 12.76 5.17
N GLY A 39 3.53 11.45 5.30
CA GLY A 39 2.30 10.78 4.91
C GLY A 39 2.36 9.31 5.28
N HIS A 40 1.28 8.83 5.90
CA HIS A 40 1.05 7.42 6.18
C HIS A 40 -0.44 7.10 6.04
N GLN A 41 -0.75 5.85 5.76
CA GLN A 41 -2.09 5.31 5.81
C GLN A 41 -2.02 3.79 5.99
N ASP A 42 -3.10 3.19 6.47
CA ASP A 42 -3.15 1.74 6.61
C ASP A 42 -3.20 1.06 5.24
N VAL A 43 -2.66 -0.16 5.17
CA VAL A 43 -2.79 -0.99 3.97
C VAL A 43 -4.28 -1.33 3.77
N PRO A 44 -4.87 -1.01 2.61
CA PRO A 44 -6.29 -1.21 2.40
C PRO A 44 -6.70 -2.68 2.49
N GLU A 45 -7.90 -2.90 3.02
CA GLU A 45 -8.48 -4.22 3.14
C GLU A 45 -9.38 -4.57 1.97
N HIS A 46 -9.31 -5.82 1.52
CA HIS A 46 -10.23 -6.40 0.55
C HIS A 46 -10.52 -7.86 0.89
N CYS A 47 -11.78 -8.30 0.70
CA CYS A 47 -12.22 -9.65 1.07
C CYS A 47 -11.91 -10.02 2.54
N GLY A 48 -11.95 -9.03 3.45
CA GLY A 48 -11.69 -9.23 4.89
C GLY A 48 -10.25 -9.63 5.21
N ALA A 49 -9.28 -9.16 4.42
CA ALA A 49 -7.85 -9.25 4.70
C ALA A 49 -7.14 -8.03 4.10
N GLN A 50 -5.99 -7.64 4.69
CA GLN A 50 -5.14 -6.62 4.10
C GLN A 50 -4.59 -7.09 2.75
N MET A 51 -4.52 -6.18 1.78
CA MET A 51 -3.93 -6.48 0.48
C MET A 51 -2.40 -6.53 0.58
N ALA A 52 -1.73 -7.35 -0.22
CA ALA A 52 -0.28 -7.50 -0.19
C ALA A 52 0.40 -6.64 -1.27
N VAL A 53 1.57 -6.04 -1.00
CA VAL A 53 2.37 -5.37 -2.04
C VAL A 53 2.90 -6.41 -3.03
N LYS A 54 2.56 -6.23 -4.30
CA LYS A 54 3.08 -6.99 -5.44
C LYS A 54 4.24 -6.19 -6.04
N ALA A 55 5.46 -6.64 -5.75
CA ALA A 55 6.70 -6.09 -6.28
C ALA A 55 6.86 -6.35 -7.78
#